data_AF-A0A976Q593-F1
#
_entry.id   AF-A0A976Q593-F1
#
_cell.length_a   1.000
_cell.length_b   1.000
_cell.length_c   1.000
_cell.angle_alpha   90.00
_cell.angle_beta   90.00
_cell.angle_gamma   90.00
#
_symmetry.space_group_name_H-M   'P 1'
#
loop_
_entity.id
_entity.type
_entity.pdbx_description
1 polymer ?
#
loop_
_entity_poly.entity_id
_entity_poly.type
_entity_poly.pdbx_seq_one_letter_code
_entity_poly.pdbx_strand_id
1 'polypeptide(L)'
;MNSQPLSLNEFLAKIEVLKEKGDIDLSTTEDLSLAVMNLISLEEHFFFTGVKTKKDEYFDAAFEIREMRKTLLKELMPKHEGETWCISKHLLAAIMRLIEVGNKLQTEGKKEEAKRMFEKAYQIYAIFWALKLKLISGEKIKKVAKESEPMEDLINKLAHCCDE
;
A
#
# COMPACT_ATOMS: atom_id res chain seq x y z
N MET A 1 -13.83 26.12 -16.20
CA MET A 1 -13.47 24.96 -17.04
C MET A 1 -14.00 23.73 -16.34
N ASN A 2 -14.99 23.06 -16.93
CA ASN A 2 -15.55 21.80 -16.42
C ASN A 2 -14.47 20.71 -16.58
N SER A 3 -13.79 20.34 -15.49
CA SER A 3 -12.99 19.12 -15.47
C SER A 3 -13.94 17.93 -15.31
N GLN A 4 -13.98 17.07 -16.33
CA GLN A 4 -14.63 15.77 -16.20
C GLN A 4 -13.87 14.92 -15.19
N PRO A 5 -14.58 14.06 -14.45
CA PRO A 5 -13.97 13.16 -13.49
C PRO A 5 -12.93 12.24 -14.13
N LEU A 6 -11.74 12.17 -13.54
CA LEU A 6 -10.69 11.25 -13.99
C LEU A 6 -11.12 9.81 -13.70
N SER A 7 -11.17 9.00 -14.75
CA SER A 7 -11.24 7.55 -14.60
C SER A 7 -10.02 7.02 -13.85
N LEU A 8 -10.18 5.86 -13.20
CA LEU A 8 -9.09 5.16 -12.52
C LEU A 8 -7.88 4.97 -13.43
N ASN A 9 -8.11 4.71 -14.71
CA ASN A 9 -7.05 4.56 -15.71
C ASN A 9 -6.28 5.88 -15.94
N GLU A 10 -6.94 7.02 -15.95
CA GLU A 10 -6.29 8.32 -16.10
C GLU A 10 -5.54 8.74 -14.83
N PHE A 11 -6.00 8.33 -13.65
CA PHE A 11 -5.28 8.51 -12.39
C PHE A 11 -4.00 7.67 -12.37
N LEU A 12 -4.09 6.38 -12.75
CA LEU A 12 -2.94 5.49 -12.89
C LEU A 12 -1.93 6.06 -13.89
N ALA A 13 -2.39 6.51 -15.05
CA ALA A 13 -1.54 7.13 -16.07
C ALA A 13 -0.83 8.40 -15.55
N LYS A 14 -1.53 9.23 -14.76
CA LYS A 14 -0.92 10.40 -14.12
C LYS A 14 0.16 10.02 -13.11
N ILE A 15 -0.05 8.97 -12.32
CA ILE A 15 0.97 8.48 -11.38
C ILE A 15 2.20 8.02 -12.13
N GLU A 16 2.04 7.23 -13.20
CA GLU A 16 3.18 6.77 -14.01
C GLU A 16 3.98 7.94 -14.60
N VAL A 17 3.30 8.95 -15.15
CA VAL A 17 3.97 10.17 -15.65
C VAL A 17 4.71 10.92 -14.55
N LEU A 18 4.19 10.93 -13.33
CA LEU A 18 4.79 11.63 -12.19
C LEU A 18 5.93 10.85 -11.55
N LYS A 19 5.90 9.52 -11.63
CA LYS A 19 7.03 8.65 -11.32
C LYS A 19 8.20 9.00 -12.26
N GLU A 20 7.99 8.99 -13.57
CA GLU A 20 9.03 9.22 -14.58
C GLU A 20 9.68 10.61 -14.53
N LYS A 21 8.97 11.62 -14.01
CA LYS A 21 9.44 13.02 -13.95
C LYS A 21 10.09 13.41 -12.64
N GLY A 22 10.04 12.55 -11.61
CA GLY A 22 10.58 12.85 -10.29
C GLY A 22 12.08 12.58 -10.20
N ASP A 23 12.77 13.36 -9.38
CA ASP A 23 14.19 13.14 -8.99
C ASP A 23 14.31 12.00 -7.94
N ILE A 24 13.39 11.04 -7.98
CA ILE A 24 13.25 9.95 -7.01
C ILE A 24 13.75 8.68 -7.70
N ASP A 25 14.67 7.96 -7.05
CA ASP A 25 15.03 6.61 -7.48
C ASP A 25 13.83 5.67 -7.29
N LEU A 26 13.06 5.52 -8.37
CA LEU A 26 11.83 4.72 -8.41
C LEU A 26 12.12 3.25 -8.18
N SER A 27 13.19 2.73 -8.79
CA SER A 27 13.54 1.31 -8.74
C SER A 27 13.85 0.91 -7.31
N THR A 28 14.73 1.65 -6.63
CA THR A 28 15.07 1.37 -5.24
C THR A 28 13.87 1.56 -4.32
N THR A 29 13.01 2.56 -4.58
CA THR A 29 11.81 2.81 -3.77
C THR A 29 10.77 1.69 -3.94
N GLU A 30 10.60 1.17 -5.15
CA GLU A 30 9.73 0.03 -5.46
C GLU A 30 10.21 -1.22 -4.73
N ASP A 31 11.49 -1.58 -4.89
CA ASP A 31 12.09 -2.73 -4.22
C ASP A 31 11.97 -2.60 -2.69
N LEU A 32 12.20 -1.42 -2.14
CA LEU A 32 12.04 -1.14 -0.71
C LEU A 32 10.58 -1.31 -0.24
N SER A 33 9.60 -0.91 -1.06
CA SER A 33 8.18 -1.11 -0.76
C SER A 33 7.82 -2.60 -0.69
N LEU A 34 8.36 -3.40 -1.61
CA LEU A 34 8.18 -4.86 -1.62
C LEU A 34 8.89 -5.52 -0.43
N ALA A 35 10.08 -5.04 -0.06
CA ALA A 35 10.76 -5.49 1.15
C ALA A 35 9.91 -5.24 2.40
N VAL A 36 9.29 -4.06 2.52
CA VAL A 36 8.37 -3.76 3.62
C VAL A 36 7.13 -4.67 3.61
N MET A 37 6.54 -4.94 2.44
CA MET A 37 5.42 -5.91 2.32
C MET A 37 5.80 -7.30 2.83
N ASN A 38 7.00 -7.78 2.46
CA ASN A 38 7.49 -9.09 2.88
C ASN A 38 7.77 -9.15 4.38
N LEU A 39 8.33 -8.09 4.98
CA LEU A 39 8.53 -8.03 6.43
C LEU A 39 7.21 -8.03 7.20
N ILE A 40 6.18 -7.32 6.72
CA ILE A 40 4.81 -7.41 7.29
C ILE A 40 4.32 -8.86 7.24
N SER A 41 4.49 -9.54 6.10
CA SER A 41 4.08 -10.94 5.97
C SER A 41 4.86 -11.88 6.90
N LEU A 42 6.14 -11.61 7.18
CA LEU A 42 6.94 -12.38 8.12
C LEU A 42 6.50 -12.15 9.57
N GLU A 43 6.20 -10.91 9.97
CA GLU A 43 5.60 -10.61 11.29
C GLU A 43 4.33 -11.45 11.52
N GLU A 44 3.42 -11.46 10.54
CA GLU A 44 2.19 -12.27 10.60
C GLU A 44 2.50 -13.77 10.70
N HIS A 45 3.44 -14.25 9.90
CA HIS A 45 3.80 -15.66 9.86
C HIS A 45 4.36 -16.15 11.21
N PHE A 46 5.27 -15.38 11.81
CA PHE A 46 5.85 -15.72 13.11
C PHE A 46 4.84 -15.63 14.24
N PHE A 47 3.94 -14.64 14.23
CA PHE A 47 2.82 -14.59 15.17
C PHE A 47 1.98 -15.88 15.13
N PHE A 48 1.53 -16.30 13.94
CA PHE A 48 0.75 -17.54 13.82
C PHE A 48 1.55 -18.77 14.25
N THR A 49 2.83 -18.83 13.91
CA THR A 49 3.69 -19.96 14.23
C THR A 49 3.92 -20.08 15.73
N GLY A 50 4.20 -18.99 16.43
CA GLY A 50 4.33 -18.97 17.89
C GLY A 50 3.07 -19.47 18.58
N VAL A 51 1.89 -18.97 18.17
CA VAL A 51 0.60 -19.40 18.74
C VAL A 51 0.31 -20.89 18.47
N LYS A 52 0.61 -21.38 17.26
CA LYS A 52 0.38 -22.79 16.86
C LYS A 52 1.33 -23.75 17.54
N THR A 53 2.60 -23.40 17.64
CA THR A 53 3.67 -24.27 18.15
C THR A 53 3.89 -24.14 19.65
N LYS A 54 3.32 -23.10 20.28
CA LYS A 54 3.52 -22.76 21.70
C LYS A 54 4.99 -22.48 22.03
N LYS A 55 5.72 -21.89 21.08
CA LYS A 55 7.12 -21.50 21.27
C LYS A 55 7.25 -19.99 21.20
N ASP A 56 7.69 -19.41 22.31
CA ASP A 56 7.78 -17.96 22.46
C ASP A 56 8.89 -17.32 21.62
N GLU A 57 9.91 -18.11 21.22
CA GLU A 57 11.01 -17.68 20.35
C GLU A 57 10.53 -17.06 19.02
N TYR A 58 9.35 -17.46 18.52
CA TYR A 58 8.77 -16.85 17.33
C TYR A 58 8.22 -15.44 17.58
N PHE A 59 7.80 -15.11 18.81
CA PHE A 59 7.38 -13.75 19.15
C PHE A 59 8.59 -12.81 19.24
N ASP A 60 9.72 -13.31 19.74
CA ASP A 60 10.99 -12.56 19.74
C ASP A 60 11.45 -12.30 18.30
N ALA A 61 11.42 -13.32 17.44
CA ALA A 61 11.71 -13.14 16.01
C ALA A 61 10.74 -12.16 15.32
N ALA A 62 9.43 -12.23 15.63
CA ALA A 62 8.45 -11.27 15.11
C ALA A 62 8.77 -9.83 15.53
N PHE A 63 9.27 -9.63 16.76
CA PHE A 63 9.69 -8.33 17.25
C PHE A 63 10.92 -7.79 16.49
N GLU A 64 11.93 -8.63 16.23
CA GLU A 64 13.10 -8.23 15.43
C GLU A 64 12.72 -7.83 14.00
N ILE A 65 11.88 -8.62 13.34
CA ILE A 65 11.35 -8.29 12.01
C ILE A 65 10.58 -6.97 12.05
N ARG A 66 9.80 -6.72 13.11
CA ARG A 66 9.05 -5.47 13.28
C ARG A 66 9.97 -4.26 13.37
N GLU A 67 11.09 -4.35 14.09
CA GLU A 67 12.04 -3.25 14.18
C GLU A 67 12.75 -3.00 12.84
N MET A 68 13.09 -4.06 12.09
CA MET A 68 13.61 -3.94 10.73
C MET A 68 12.60 -3.26 9.81
N ARG A 69 11.33 -3.71 9.82
CA ARG A 69 10.25 -3.09 9.04
C ARG A 69 10.08 -1.61 9.37
N LYS A 70 10.09 -1.24 10.66
CA LYS A 70 9.98 0.16 11.08
C LYS A 70 11.11 1.00 10.50
N THR A 71 12.34 0.48 10.45
CA THR A 71 13.50 1.17 9.89
C THR A 71 13.34 1.37 8.38
N LEU A 72 13.04 0.32 7.63
CA LEU A 72 12.84 0.42 6.18
C LEU A 72 11.63 1.29 5.82
N LEU A 73 10.56 1.28 6.63
CA LEU A 73 9.41 2.14 6.40
C LEU A 73 9.71 3.63 6.66
N LYS A 74 10.63 3.96 7.59
CA LYS A 74 11.15 5.33 7.75
C LYS A 74 11.89 5.78 6.50
N GLU A 75 12.74 4.92 5.95
CA GLU A 75 13.49 5.21 4.72
C GLU A 75 12.56 5.37 3.52
N LEU A 76 11.55 4.50 3.43
CA LEU A 76 10.52 4.56 2.41
C LEU A 76 9.67 5.84 2.53
N MET A 77 9.37 6.30 3.74
CA MET A 77 8.52 7.46 4.03
C MET A 77 9.22 8.48 4.95
N PRO A 78 10.28 9.19 4.51
CA PRO A 78 11.13 9.98 5.40
C PRO A 78 10.51 11.30 5.88
N LYS A 79 9.52 11.84 5.16
CA LYS A 79 8.77 13.05 5.51
C LYS A 79 7.28 12.74 5.60
N HIS A 80 6.86 12.09 6.68
CA HIS A 80 5.49 11.68 6.94
C HIS A 80 4.82 12.64 7.94
N GLU A 81 3.63 13.15 7.61
CA GLU A 81 2.67 13.62 8.62
C GLU A 81 2.05 12.36 9.24
N GLY A 82 1.91 12.30 10.56
CA GLY A 82 1.77 11.04 11.33
C GLY A 82 0.93 9.93 10.66
N GLU A 83 -0.25 10.26 10.16
CA GLU A 83 -1.19 9.32 9.54
C GLU A 83 -0.65 8.65 8.26
N THR A 84 0.17 9.35 7.47
CA THR A 84 0.69 8.86 6.18
C THR A 84 1.57 7.62 6.35
N TRP A 85 2.29 7.51 7.47
CA TRP A 85 3.07 6.30 7.77
C TRP A 85 2.17 5.09 7.95
N CYS A 86 1.17 5.21 8.83
CA CYS A 86 0.26 4.11 9.16
C CYS A 86 -0.54 3.68 7.94
N ILE A 87 -1.06 4.65 7.17
CA ILE A 87 -1.79 4.40 5.92
C ILE A 87 -0.90 3.65 4.94
N SER A 88 0.33 4.12 4.68
CA SER A 88 1.26 3.43 3.77
C SER A 88 1.48 1.97 4.19
N LYS A 89 1.72 1.70 5.48
CA LYS A 89 1.86 0.33 5.99
C LYS A 89 0.61 -0.52 5.71
N HIS A 90 -0.58 0.02 5.96
CA HIS A 90 -1.84 -0.71 5.74
C HIS A 90 -2.12 -0.98 4.26
N LEU A 91 -1.82 -0.02 3.37
CA LEU A 91 -1.92 -0.21 1.92
C LEU A 91 -0.96 -1.32 1.46
N LEU A 92 0.32 -1.26 1.85
CA LEU A 92 1.32 -2.29 1.54
C LEU A 92 0.90 -3.69 2.03
N ALA A 93 0.36 -3.79 3.25
CA ALA A 93 -0.18 -5.04 3.78
C ALA A 93 -1.35 -5.59 2.93
N ALA A 94 -2.31 -4.72 2.57
CA ALA A 94 -3.47 -5.11 1.76
C ALA A 94 -3.05 -5.59 0.36
N ILE A 95 -2.09 -4.92 -0.27
CA ILE A 95 -1.52 -5.30 -1.57
C ILE A 95 -0.96 -6.73 -1.49
N MET A 96 -0.11 -7.00 -0.50
CA MET A 96 0.48 -8.32 -0.32
C MET A 96 -0.57 -9.43 -0.12
N ARG A 97 -1.63 -9.16 0.66
CA ARG A 97 -2.74 -10.12 0.84
C ARG A 97 -3.51 -10.38 -0.45
N LEU A 98 -3.78 -9.36 -1.25
CA LEU A 98 -4.46 -9.52 -2.54
C LEU A 98 -3.62 -10.29 -3.55
N ILE A 99 -2.31 -10.04 -3.60
CA ILE A 99 -1.37 -10.80 -4.44
C ILE A 99 -1.39 -12.28 -4.04
N GLU A 100 -1.32 -12.59 -2.75
CA GLU A 100 -1.36 -13.97 -2.26
C GLU A 100 -2.68 -14.68 -2.61
N VAL A 101 -3.82 -14.00 -2.47
CA VAL A 101 -5.12 -14.55 -2.89
C VAL A 101 -5.16 -14.78 -4.41
N GLY A 102 -4.65 -13.82 -5.19
CA GLY A 102 -4.54 -13.96 -6.64
C GLY A 102 -3.69 -15.17 -7.06
N ASN A 103 -2.53 -15.38 -6.42
CA ASN A 103 -1.66 -16.53 -6.67
C ASN A 103 -2.34 -17.87 -6.36
N LYS A 104 -3.13 -17.95 -5.28
CA LYS A 104 -3.92 -19.15 -4.96
C LYS A 104 -4.99 -19.44 -6.02
N LEU A 105 -5.75 -18.42 -6.40
CA LEU A 105 -6.76 -18.54 -7.47
C LEU A 105 -6.13 -18.96 -8.80
N GLN A 106 -4.94 -18.42 -9.13
CA GLN A 106 -4.19 -18.79 -10.32
C GLN A 106 -3.80 -20.28 -10.29
N THR A 107 -3.36 -20.78 -9.14
CA THR A 107 -3.00 -22.20 -8.93
C THR A 107 -4.23 -23.12 -9.07
N GLU A 108 -5.41 -22.64 -8.68
CA GLU A 108 -6.69 -23.34 -8.87
C GLU A 108 -7.26 -23.25 -10.30
N GLY A 109 -6.59 -22.56 -11.22
CA GLY A 109 -7.05 -22.37 -12.61
C GLY A 109 -8.12 -21.28 -12.78
N LYS A 110 -8.47 -20.55 -11.71
CA LYS A 110 -9.44 -19.45 -11.67
C LYS A 110 -8.84 -18.13 -12.17
N LYS A 111 -8.43 -18.12 -13.44
CA LYS A 111 -7.63 -17.04 -14.05
C LYS A 111 -8.31 -15.66 -13.99
N GLU A 112 -9.62 -15.60 -14.23
CA GLU A 112 -10.35 -14.34 -14.20
C GLU A 112 -10.48 -13.79 -12.77
N GLU A 113 -10.73 -14.63 -11.77
CA GLU A 113 -10.72 -14.21 -10.36
C GLU A 113 -9.33 -13.72 -9.94
N ALA A 114 -8.27 -14.45 -10.32
CA ALA A 114 -6.90 -14.09 -10.01
C ALA A 114 -6.52 -12.72 -10.58
N LYS A 115 -6.84 -12.51 -11.87
CA LYS A 115 -6.64 -11.23 -12.55
C LYS A 115 -7.32 -10.08 -11.81
N ARG A 116 -8.58 -10.25 -11.37
CA ARG A 116 -9.29 -9.23 -10.58
C ARG A 116 -8.59 -8.91 -9.25
N MET A 117 -7.94 -9.88 -8.60
CA MET A 117 -7.19 -9.63 -7.37
C MET A 117 -5.90 -8.85 -7.64
N PHE A 118 -5.17 -9.19 -8.70
CA PHE A 118 -3.96 -8.48 -9.10
C PHE A 118 -4.26 -7.03 -9.52
N GLU A 119 -5.35 -6.80 -10.27
CA GLU A 119 -5.79 -5.46 -10.64
C GLU A 119 -6.12 -4.62 -9.40
N LYS A 120 -6.83 -5.18 -8.42
CA LYS A 120 -7.09 -4.49 -7.14
C LYS A 120 -5.81 -4.20 -6.36
N ALA A 121 -4.87 -5.15 -6.32
CA ALA A 121 -3.57 -4.95 -5.68
C ALA A 121 -2.82 -3.77 -6.32
N TYR A 122 -2.80 -3.71 -7.66
CA TYR A 122 -2.18 -2.63 -8.40
C TYR A 122 -2.85 -1.26 -8.14
N GLN A 123 -4.18 -1.23 -8.08
CA GLN A 123 -4.93 -0.01 -7.74
C GLN A 123 -4.54 0.53 -6.35
N ILE A 124 -4.43 -0.34 -5.35
CA ILE A 124 -4.00 0.05 -4.00
C ILE A 124 -2.54 0.51 -4.00
N TYR A 125 -1.67 -0.14 -4.78
CA TYR A 125 -0.27 0.26 -4.91
C TYR A 125 -0.12 1.64 -5.54
N ALA A 126 -0.95 1.97 -6.52
CA ALA A 126 -1.00 3.31 -7.08
C ALA A 126 -1.42 4.37 -6.04
N ILE A 127 -2.37 4.05 -5.15
CA ILE A 127 -2.74 4.95 -4.04
C ILE A 127 -1.54 5.16 -3.11
N PHE A 128 -0.78 4.10 -2.79
CA PHE A 128 0.46 4.22 -2.03
C PHE A 128 1.46 5.17 -2.71
N TRP A 129 1.66 5.05 -4.02
CA TRP A 129 2.53 5.94 -4.78
C TRP A 129 2.05 7.40 -4.78
N ALA A 130 0.74 7.62 -4.88
CA ALA A 130 0.17 8.97 -4.80
C ALA A 130 0.46 9.64 -3.45
N LEU A 131 0.42 8.87 -2.36
CA LEU A 131 0.80 9.33 -1.01
C LEU A 131 2.30 9.61 -0.93
N LYS A 132 3.14 8.66 -1.36
CA LYS A 132 4.61 8.75 -1.32
C LYS A 132 5.13 9.95 -2.11
N LEU A 133 4.61 10.18 -3.31
CA LEU A 133 4.99 11.28 -4.19
C LEU A 133 4.42 12.63 -3.74
N LYS A 134 3.63 12.67 -2.64
CA LYS A 134 2.97 13.89 -2.14
C LYS A 134 2.16 14.62 -3.21
N LEU A 135 1.70 13.89 -4.23
CA LEU A 135 0.74 14.38 -5.22
C LEU A 135 -0.61 14.73 -4.56
N ILE A 136 -0.78 14.15 -3.39
CA ILE A 136 -1.75 14.34 -2.33
C ILE A 136 -1.22 15.43 -1.38
N SER A 137 -1.26 16.70 -1.79
CA SER A 137 -1.37 17.82 -0.84
C SER A 137 -2.87 18.07 -0.65
N GLY A 138 -3.37 18.07 0.60
CA GLY A 138 -4.79 17.96 0.96
C GLY A 138 -5.82 18.77 0.16
N GLU A 139 -5.44 19.92 -0.40
CA GLU A 139 -6.31 20.75 -1.25
C GLU A 139 -6.56 20.21 -2.67
N LYS A 140 -5.60 19.50 -3.27
CA LYS A 140 -5.75 18.90 -4.62
C LYS A 140 -6.59 17.63 -4.57
N ILE A 141 -6.55 16.93 -3.45
CA ILE A 141 -7.30 15.71 -3.21
C ILE A 141 -8.79 15.98 -3.07
N LYS A 142 -9.19 17.04 -2.35
CA LYS A 142 -10.61 17.46 -2.29
C LYS A 142 -11.21 17.74 -3.68
N LYS A 143 -10.38 18.07 -4.67
CA LYS A 143 -10.81 18.21 -6.08
C LYS A 143 -10.85 16.89 -6.85
N VAL A 144 -9.87 16.00 -6.65
CA VAL A 144 -9.81 14.68 -7.33
C VAL A 144 -10.80 13.68 -6.73
N ALA A 145 -11.04 13.75 -5.42
CA ALA A 145 -12.02 12.95 -4.68
C ALA A 145 -13.46 13.28 -5.12
N LYS A 146 -13.82 14.57 -5.20
CA LYS A 146 -15.12 15.05 -5.71
C LYS A 146 -15.49 14.55 -7.12
N GLU A 147 -14.51 14.03 -7.83
CA GLU A 147 -14.61 13.54 -9.20
C GLU A 147 -14.62 11.99 -9.26
N SER A 148 -14.66 11.26 -8.13
CA SER A 148 -14.84 9.79 -8.15
C SER A 148 -15.55 9.28 -6.90
N GLU A 149 -16.86 8.99 -7.01
CA GLU A 149 -17.71 8.54 -5.89
C GLU A 149 -17.13 7.37 -5.05
N PRO A 150 -16.49 6.33 -5.62
CA PRO A 150 -15.96 5.22 -4.81
C PRO A 150 -14.69 5.58 -4.01
N MET A 151 -14.00 6.66 -4.39
CA MET A 151 -12.66 6.97 -3.91
C MET A 151 -12.63 8.17 -2.98
N GLU A 152 -13.62 9.08 -3.06
CA GLU A 152 -13.82 10.16 -2.08
C GLU A 152 -14.01 9.62 -0.67
N ASP A 153 -14.89 8.63 -0.50
CA ASP A 153 -15.17 8.04 0.79
C ASP A 153 -13.95 7.29 1.35
N LEU A 154 -13.20 6.58 0.49
CA LEU A 154 -11.97 5.88 0.89
C LEU A 154 -10.89 6.86 1.33
N ILE A 155 -10.63 7.90 0.54
CA ILE A 155 -9.62 8.92 0.83
C ILE A 155 -9.99 9.71 2.10
N ASN A 156 -11.26 10.08 2.26
CA ASN A 156 -11.73 10.77 3.45
C ASN A 156 -11.61 9.88 4.70
N LYS A 157 -11.92 8.59 4.62
CA LYS A 157 -11.73 7.63 5.72
C LYS A 157 -10.26 7.40 6.06
N LEU A 158 -9.38 7.43 5.06
CA LEU A 158 -7.93 7.29 5.28
C LEU A 158 -7.36 8.47 6.08
N ALA A 159 -7.92 9.68 5.95
CA ALA A 159 -7.50 10.89 6.68
C ALA A 159 -8.01 10.97 8.14
N HIS A 160 -8.69 9.93 8.63
CA HIS A 160 -9.28 9.89 9.98
C HIS A 160 -9.00 8.58 10.74
N CYS A 161 -8.07 7.75 10.26
CA CYS A 161 -7.88 6.38 10.77
C CYS A 161 -7.17 6.29 12.14
N CYS A 162 -6.73 7.41 12.74
CA CYS A 162 -5.99 7.42 14.01
C CYS A 162 -6.57 8.39 15.07
N ASP A 163 -7.85 8.76 14.98
CA ASP A 163 -8.58 9.45 16.07
C ASP A 163 -9.04 8.48 17.20
N GLU A 164 -8.39 7.32 17.32
CA GLU A 164 -8.53 6.36 18.45
C GLU A 164 -7.20 6.15 19.18
#